data_AF-A0A822GK55-F1
#
_entry.id   AF-A0A822GK55-F1
#
_cell.length_a   1.000
_cell.length_b   1.000
_cell.length_c   1.000
_cell.angle_alpha   90.00
_cell.angle_beta   90.00
_cell.angle_gamma   90.00
#
_symmetry.space_group_name_H-M   'P 1'
#
loop_
_entity.id
_entity.type
_entity.pdbx_description
1 polymer ?
#
loop_
_entity_poly.entity_id
_entity_poly.type
_entity_poly.pdbx_seq_one_letter_code
_entity_poly.pdbx_strand_id
1 'polypeptide(L)'
;MSHTLEYEYENELSIDSELICAACLNPFIKPTSTLCGHIFCLYCIKLWLEKDLSCPICRKVLIKNNLKLVTDQSLLKKLDQLQVQCTLCHQAHIKRKRFDYHIDNQCPKIIVSCSAADIKCSWKGQRIDLQSHEMNCSYCLNPKLAIHQVPKNKITPSKLELK
;
A
#
# COMPACT_ATOMS: atom_id res chain seq x y z
N MET A 1 2.44 -15.81 3.29
CA MET A 1 2.29 -14.55 4.05
C MET A 1 2.69 -13.43 3.10
N SER A 2 1.72 -12.77 2.47
CA SER A 2 2.00 -11.76 1.45
C SER A 2 1.02 -10.61 1.60
N HIS A 3 1.35 -9.68 2.49
CA HIS A 3 1.01 -8.30 2.19
C HIS A 3 2.03 -7.91 1.12
N THR A 4 1.64 -7.92 -0.15
CA THR A 4 2.49 -7.53 -1.27
C THR A 4 2.74 -6.03 -1.16
N LEU A 5 3.68 -5.65 -0.29
CA LEU A 5 4.16 -4.29 -0.19
C LEU A 5 5.12 -4.09 -1.37
N GLU A 6 4.89 -3.07 -2.18
CA GLU A 6 5.76 -2.69 -3.30
C GLU A 6 7.04 -1.96 -2.80
N TYR A 7 7.38 -2.15 -1.52
CA TYR A 7 8.51 -1.56 -0.84
C TYR A 7 9.13 -2.52 0.17
N GLU A 8 10.40 -2.26 0.47
CA GLU A 8 11.17 -2.89 1.56
C GLU A 8 11.57 -1.83 2.58
N TYR A 9 11.72 -2.20 3.85
CA TYR A 9 12.22 -1.28 4.87
C TYR A 9 13.75 -1.20 4.77
N GLU A 10 14.31 0.01 4.73
CA GLU A 10 15.75 0.20 4.51
C GLU A 10 16.63 -0.25 5.68
N ASN A 11 16.10 -0.22 6.89
CA ASN A 11 16.85 -0.60 8.08
C ASN A 11 15.94 -1.24 9.12
N GLU A 12 15.52 -2.47 8.84
CA GLU A 12 14.63 -3.26 9.70
C GLU A 12 15.12 -3.34 11.15
N LEU A 13 16.44 -3.47 11.34
CA LEU A 13 17.07 -3.58 12.65
C LEU A 13 17.00 -2.29 13.48
N SER A 14 16.82 -1.14 12.82
CA SER A 14 16.69 0.16 13.49
C SER A 14 15.25 0.53 13.83
N ILE A 15 14.28 -0.29 13.40
CA ILE A 15 12.86 0.00 13.66
C ILE A 15 12.56 -0.24 15.13
N ASP A 16 12.00 0.78 15.76
CA ASP A 16 11.53 0.71 17.15
C ASP A 16 10.58 -0.49 17.33
N SER A 17 10.91 -1.37 18.27
CA SER A 17 10.13 -2.56 18.59
C SER A 17 8.67 -2.24 18.99
N GLU A 18 8.41 -1.03 19.49
CA GLU A 18 7.06 -0.53 19.79
C GLU A 18 6.18 -0.40 18.53
N LEU A 19 6.78 -0.41 17.34
CA LEU A 19 6.10 -0.28 16.05
C LEU A 19 5.85 -1.63 15.38
N ILE A 20 6.33 -2.73 15.96
CA ILE A 20 6.31 -4.06 15.36
C ILE A 20 5.10 -4.85 15.83
N CYS A 21 4.42 -5.49 14.88
CA CYS A 21 3.34 -6.40 15.19
C CYS A 21 3.86 -7.75 15.67
N ALA A 22 3.50 -8.15 16.90
CA ALA A 22 3.89 -9.45 17.45
C ALA A 22 3.37 -10.67 16.68
N ALA A 23 2.40 -10.50 15.77
CA ALA A 23 1.83 -11.60 14.98
C ALA A 23 2.55 -11.82 13.63
N CYS A 24 2.98 -10.77 12.94
CA CYS A 24 3.67 -10.88 11.66
C CYS A 24 5.13 -10.42 11.69
N LEU A 25 5.61 -9.92 12.83
CA LEU A 25 6.96 -9.41 13.05
C LEU A 25 7.37 -8.27 12.11
N ASN A 26 6.40 -7.55 11.56
CA ASN A 26 6.61 -6.41 10.69
C ASN A 26 6.03 -5.13 11.30
N PRO A 27 6.46 -3.93 10.87
CA PRO A 27 5.85 -2.68 11.29
C PRO A 27 4.34 -2.66 11.04
N PHE A 28 3.56 -2.10 11.97
CA PHE A 28 2.11 -2.19 11.91
C PHE A 28 1.51 -1.69 10.59
N ILE A 29 0.60 -2.46 10.01
CA ILE A 29 -0.31 -2.04 8.93
C ILE A 29 -1.71 -1.91 9.52
N LYS A 30 -2.27 -0.70 9.49
CA LYS A 30 -3.55 -0.37 10.16
C LYS A 30 -3.54 -0.86 11.61
N PRO A 31 -2.67 -0.27 12.47
CA PRO A 31 -2.54 -0.69 13.87
C PRO A 31 -3.91 -0.71 14.55
N THR A 32 -4.21 -1.80 15.23
CA THR A 32 -5.51 -2.09 15.84
C THR A 32 -5.29 -2.55 17.27
N SER A 33 -5.85 -1.83 18.22
CA SER A 33 -5.80 -2.17 19.64
C SER A 33 -6.95 -3.10 20.02
N THR A 34 -6.64 -3.96 20.97
CA THR A 34 -7.58 -4.84 21.68
C THR A 34 -7.96 -4.20 23.02
N LEU A 35 -9.05 -4.66 23.65
CA LEU A 35 -9.45 -4.14 24.98
C LEU A 35 -8.42 -4.43 26.09
N CYS A 36 -7.57 -5.44 25.91
CA CYS A 36 -6.49 -5.70 26.86
C CYS A 36 -5.27 -4.80 26.66
N GLY A 37 -5.29 -3.88 25.68
CA GLY A 37 -4.25 -2.88 25.42
C GLY A 37 -3.21 -3.27 24.38
N HIS A 38 -3.18 -4.53 23.93
CA HIS A 38 -2.20 -4.97 22.92
C HIS A 38 -2.60 -4.54 21.51
N ILE A 39 -1.59 -4.21 20.68
CA ILE A 39 -1.73 -3.69 19.33
C ILE A 39 -1.22 -4.72 18.32
N PHE A 40 -1.94 -4.86 17.21
CA PHE A 40 -1.60 -5.74 16.08
C PHE A 40 -1.95 -5.06 14.75
N CYS A 41 -1.49 -5.59 13.62
CA CYS A 41 -2.08 -5.24 12.33
C CYS A 41 -3.55 -5.69 12.28
N LEU A 42 -4.43 -4.88 11.68
CA LEU A 42 -5.86 -5.21 11.55
C LEU A 42 -6.09 -6.61 10.97
N TYR A 43 -5.38 -6.94 9.89
CA TYR A 43 -5.49 -8.25 9.24
C TYR A 43 -4.99 -9.38 10.16
N CYS A 44 -3.86 -9.18 10.83
CA CYS A 44 -3.26 -10.19 11.68
C CYS A 44 -4.17 -10.58 12.85
N ILE A 45 -4.74 -9.59 13.56
CA ILE A 45 -5.63 -9.89 14.68
C ILE A 45 -6.96 -10.49 14.21
N LYS A 46 -7.49 -10.06 13.05
CA LYS A 46 -8.69 -10.66 12.48
C LYS A 46 -8.47 -12.13 12.14
N LEU A 47 -7.37 -12.45 11.45
CA LEU A 47 -7.00 -13.82 11.10
C LEU A 47 -6.79 -14.70 12.35
N TRP A 48 -6.21 -14.14 13.41
CA TRP A 48 -6.07 -14.86 14.67
C TRP A 48 -7.42 -15.21 15.29
N LEU A 49 -8.34 -14.23 15.36
CA LEU A 49 -9.67 -14.40 15.94
C LEU A 49 -10.60 -15.32 15.14
N GLU A 50 -10.22 -15.71 13.92
CA GLU A 50 -10.90 -16.80 13.21
C GLU A 50 -10.64 -18.17 13.84
N LYS A 51 -9.53 -18.32 14.57
CA LYS A 51 -9.07 -19.58 15.17
C LYS A 51 -9.21 -19.61 16.68
N ASP A 52 -8.88 -18.51 17.35
CA ASP A 52 -8.83 -18.42 18.81
C ASP A 52 -9.31 -17.04 19.27
N LEU A 53 -10.32 -17.00 20.15
CA LEU A 53 -10.88 -15.76 20.72
C LEU A 53 -10.07 -15.25 21.93
N SER A 54 -8.75 -15.38 21.88
CA SER A 54 -7.85 -14.87 22.91
C SER A 54 -6.81 -13.90 22.34
N CYS A 55 -6.24 -13.06 23.19
CA CYS A 55 -5.12 -12.20 22.81
C CYS A 55 -3.86 -13.03 22.57
N PRO A 56 -3.16 -12.89 21.43
CA PRO A 56 -1.91 -13.61 21.15
C PRO A 56 -0.81 -13.39 22.19
N ILE A 57 -0.82 -12.24 22.87
CA ILE A 57 0.23 -11.85 23.83
C ILE A 57 -0.14 -12.28 25.26
N CYS A 58 -1.31 -11.88 25.76
CA CYS A 58 -1.66 -12.07 27.18
C CYS A 58 -2.77 -13.10 27.43
N ARG A 59 -3.27 -13.77 26.38
CA ARG A 59 -4.31 -14.82 26.45
C ARG A 59 -5.67 -14.40 27.03
N LYS A 60 -5.86 -13.12 27.36
CA LYS A 60 -7.18 -12.58 27.74
C LYS A 60 -8.19 -12.77 26.60
N VAL A 61 -9.42 -13.14 26.95
CA VAL A 61 -10.52 -13.34 25.98
C VAL A 61 -10.79 -12.04 25.23
N LEU A 62 -10.95 -12.16 23.91
CA LEU A 62 -11.26 -11.07 22.99
C LEU A 62 -12.61 -11.29 22.32
N ILE A 63 -13.30 -10.19 22.04
CA ILE A 63 -14.55 -10.18 21.27
C ILE A 63 -14.28 -9.44 19.96
N LYS A 64 -14.63 -10.05 18.83
CA LYS A 64 -14.34 -9.53 17.47
C LYS A 64 -14.80 -8.07 17.26
N ASN A 65 -15.90 -7.67 17.87
CA ASN A 65 -16.48 -6.32 17.71
C ASN A 65 -15.79 -5.24 18.55
N ASN A 66 -14.84 -5.60 19.43
CA ASN A 66 -14.17 -4.66 20.32
C ASN A 66 -12.76 -4.26 19.87
N LEU A 67 -12.41 -4.57 18.62
CA LEU A 67 -11.19 -4.09 18.00
C LEU A 67 -11.34 -2.62 17.60
N LYS A 68 -10.35 -1.80 17.95
CA LYS A 68 -10.34 -0.37 17.61
C LYS A 68 -9.09 -0.03 16.82
N LEU A 69 -9.24 0.74 15.74
CA LEU A 69 -8.07 1.31 15.07
C LEU A 69 -7.34 2.23 16.04
N VAL A 70 -6.02 2.12 16.09
CA VAL A 70 -5.19 3.02 16.87
C VAL A 70 -5.23 4.39 16.23
N THR A 71 -5.62 5.40 17.01
CA THR A 71 -5.65 6.82 16.62
C THR A 71 -4.57 7.64 17.30
N ASP A 72 -3.70 7.00 18.09
CA ASP A 72 -2.58 7.65 18.76
C ASP A 72 -1.64 8.27 17.71
N GLN A 73 -1.58 9.60 17.70
CA GLN A 73 -0.84 10.34 16.69
C GLN A 73 0.66 10.16 16.82
N SER A 74 1.18 9.88 18.02
CA SER A 74 2.61 9.69 18.25
C SER A 74 3.09 8.39 17.60
N LEU A 75 2.37 7.28 17.82
CA LEU A 75 2.63 6.00 17.19
C LEU A 75 2.45 6.06 15.67
N LEU A 76 1.36 6.65 15.20
CA LEU A 76 1.11 6.79 13.76
C LEU A 76 2.16 7.65 13.07
N LYS A 77 2.58 8.76 13.71
CA LYS A 77 3.65 9.61 13.18
C LYS A 77 4.99 8.87 13.14
N LYS A 78 5.34 8.08 14.17
CA LYS A 78 6.53 7.22 14.15
C LYS A 78 6.49 6.24 12.96
N LEU A 79 5.37 5.54 12.76
CA LEU A 79 5.18 4.64 11.61
C LEU A 79 5.32 5.36 10.26
N ASP A 80 4.75 6.56 10.15
CA ASP A 80 4.75 7.38 8.94
C ASP A 80 6.16 7.84 8.54
N GLN A 81 7.08 8.00 9.51
CA GLN A 81 8.46 8.43 9.27
C GLN A 81 9.40 7.30 8.85
N LEU A 82 9.02 6.04 9.02
CA LEU A 82 9.86 4.91 8.60
C LEU A 82 10.26 5.05 7.14
N GLN A 83 11.54 4.83 6.83
CA GLN A 83 12.05 4.91 5.48
C GLN A 83 11.92 3.56 4.78
N VAL A 84 11.51 3.62 3.52
CA VAL A 84 11.29 2.47 2.66
C VAL A 84 11.95 2.70 1.30
N GLN A 85 12.42 1.61 0.74
CA GLN A 85 12.94 1.54 -0.61
C GLN A 85 11.87 0.95 -1.53
N CYS A 86 11.62 1.60 -2.66
CA CYS A 86 10.72 1.08 -3.69
C CYS A 86 11.33 -0.19 -4.32
N THR A 87 10.60 -1.30 -4.37
CA THR A 87 11.11 -2.54 -5.01
C THR A 87 11.06 -2.48 -6.54
N LEU A 88 10.29 -1.53 -7.10
CA LEU A 88 10.19 -1.35 -8.55
C LEU A 88 11.36 -0.54 -9.10
N CYS A 89 11.63 0.63 -8.52
CA CYS A 89 12.66 1.56 -9.01
C CYS A 89 13.90 1.70 -8.13
N HIS A 90 13.94 1.04 -6.96
CA HIS A 90 15.02 1.12 -5.98
C HIS A 90 15.29 2.53 -5.44
N GLN A 91 14.35 3.47 -5.60
CA GLN A 91 14.44 4.76 -4.92
C GLN A 91 14.30 4.52 -3.42
N ALA A 92 15.35 4.90 -2.69
CA ALA A 92 15.43 4.85 -1.24
C ALA A 92 15.04 6.18 -0.59
N HIS A 93 15.07 6.19 0.74
CA HIS A 93 14.73 7.24 1.67
C HIS A 93 13.31 7.79 1.53
N ILE A 94 12.39 6.97 1.01
CA ILE A 94 10.98 7.35 0.88
C ILE A 94 10.33 7.14 2.23
N LYS A 95 9.76 8.20 2.82
CA LYS A 95 8.94 8.03 4.03
C LYS A 95 7.74 7.16 3.71
N ARG A 96 7.42 6.19 4.57
CA ARG A 96 6.30 5.26 4.39
C ARG A 96 4.99 5.96 4.03
N LYS A 97 4.65 7.06 4.70
CA LYS A 97 3.44 7.85 4.40
C LYS A 97 3.42 8.44 2.97
N ARG A 98 4.59 8.69 2.41
CA ARG A 98 4.77 9.26 1.06
C ARG A 98 4.92 8.20 -0.02
N PHE A 99 4.91 6.91 0.34
CA PHE A 99 5.12 5.85 -0.61
C PHE A 99 3.98 5.75 -1.64
N ASP A 100 2.73 5.92 -1.21
CA ASP A 100 1.58 5.97 -2.14
C ASP A 100 1.75 7.09 -3.17
N TYR A 101 2.15 8.28 -2.71
CA TYR A 101 2.45 9.40 -3.61
C TYR A 101 3.58 9.07 -4.60
N HIS A 102 4.62 8.36 -4.14
CA HIS A 102 5.69 7.90 -5.01
C HIS A 102 5.15 6.96 -6.11
N ILE A 103 4.40 5.92 -5.76
CA ILE A 103 3.83 4.98 -6.74
C ILE A 103 2.92 5.72 -7.74
N ASP A 104 2.06 6.59 -7.23
CA ASP A 104 1.05 7.26 -8.04
C ASP A 104 1.64 8.31 -9.00
N ASN A 105 2.71 9.00 -8.60
CA ASN A 105 3.16 10.22 -9.28
C ASN A 105 4.64 10.24 -9.67
N GLN A 106 5.50 9.41 -9.08
CA GLN A 106 6.95 9.55 -9.21
C GLN A 106 7.66 8.30 -9.71
N CYS A 107 7.14 7.10 -9.42
CA CYS A 107 7.82 5.85 -9.74
C CYS A 107 7.91 5.70 -11.28
N PRO A 108 9.12 5.64 -11.86
CA PRO A 108 9.27 5.51 -13.32
C PRO A 108 8.97 4.10 -13.82
N LYS A 109 9.10 3.08 -12.96
CA LYS A 109 8.97 1.67 -13.33
C LYS A 109 7.62 1.05 -12.97
N ILE A 110 6.72 1.80 -12.32
CA ILE A 110 5.34 1.35 -12.08
C ILE A 110 4.62 1.14 -13.42
N ILE A 111 3.83 0.07 -13.51
CA ILE A 111 3.02 -0.21 -14.69
C ILE A 111 1.78 0.68 -14.68
N VAL A 112 1.64 1.49 -15.72
CA VAL A 112 0.49 2.38 -15.93
C VAL A 112 -0.21 2.04 -17.24
N SER A 113 -1.48 2.43 -17.35
CA SER A 113 -2.25 2.33 -18.60
C SER A 113 -2.21 3.67 -19.32
N CYS A 114 -2.39 3.64 -20.65
CA CYS A 114 -2.55 4.84 -21.45
C CYS A 114 -3.71 5.71 -20.95
N SER A 115 -3.60 7.04 -21.06
CA SER A 115 -4.69 8.00 -20.79
C SER A 115 -5.95 7.73 -21.62
N ALA A 116 -5.79 7.10 -22.79
CA ALA A 116 -6.87 6.70 -23.68
C ALA A 116 -7.37 5.25 -23.46
N ALA A 117 -7.08 4.62 -22.31
CA ALA A 117 -7.53 3.25 -22.02
C ALA A 117 -9.05 3.08 -22.11
N ASP A 118 -9.80 4.07 -21.63
CA ASP A 118 -11.28 4.07 -21.64
C ASP A 118 -11.86 4.13 -23.07
N ILE A 119 -11.09 4.66 -24.03
CA ILE A 119 -11.47 4.75 -25.45
C ILE A 119 -10.77 3.68 -26.31
N LYS A 120 -10.39 2.55 -25.69
CA LYS A 120 -9.84 1.33 -26.31
C LYS A 120 -8.34 1.31 -26.60
N CYS A 121 -7.54 2.24 -26.06
CA CYS A 121 -6.09 2.01 -26.07
C CYS A 121 -5.75 0.82 -25.15
N SER A 122 -5.15 -0.23 -25.70
CA SER A 122 -4.76 -1.43 -24.92
C SER A 122 -3.36 -1.33 -24.30
N TRP A 123 -2.66 -0.20 -24.48
CA TRP A 123 -1.29 -0.07 -24.01
C TRP A 123 -1.21 -0.04 -22.48
N LYS A 124 -0.30 -0.85 -21.95
CA LYS A 124 0.13 -0.89 -20.56
C LYS A 124 1.64 -1.08 -20.55
N GLY A 125 2.35 -0.30 -19.77
CA GLY A 125 3.81 -0.32 -19.72
C GLY A 125 4.34 0.45 -18.53
N GLN A 126 5.67 0.52 -18.40
CA GLN A 126 6.29 1.31 -17.34
C GLN A 126 5.98 2.80 -17.56
N ARG A 127 5.84 3.56 -16.47
CA ARG A 127 5.57 5.01 -16.54
C ARG A 127 6.59 5.76 -17.40
N ILE A 128 7.86 5.34 -17.37
CA ILE A 128 8.93 5.93 -18.18
C ILE A 128 8.66 5.83 -19.70
N ASP A 129 7.93 4.79 -20.13
CA ASP A 129 7.61 4.56 -21.54
C ASP A 129 6.29 5.24 -21.96
N LEU A 130 5.51 5.77 -21.01
CA LEU A 130 4.19 6.35 -21.27
C LEU A 130 4.27 7.54 -22.22
N GLN A 131 5.22 8.45 -22.03
CA GLN A 131 5.36 9.62 -22.90
C GLN A 131 5.66 9.22 -24.35
N SER A 132 6.59 8.28 -24.54
CA SER A 132 6.92 7.73 -25.86
C SER A 132 5.71 7.06 -26.53
N HIS A 133 4.87 6.39 -25.75
CA HIS A 133 3.62 5.85 -26.25
C HIS A 133 2.61 6.94 -26.61
N GLU A 134 2.35 7.91 -25.73
CA GLU A 134 1.33 8.95 -25.93
C GLU A 134 1.61 9.81 -27.17
N MET A 135 2.89 10.08 -27.47
CA MET A 135 3.31 10.77 -28.69
C MET A 135 3.03 9.99 -29.99
N ASN A 136 2.75 8.69 -29.90
CA ASN A 136 2.49 7.81 -31.04
C ASN A 136 1.12 7.11 -30.95
N CYS A 137 0.32 7.43 -29.93
CA CYS A 137 -0.92 6.72 -29.66
C CYS A 137 -2.03 7.23 -30.57
N SER A 138 -2.56 6.36 -31.44
CA SER A 138 -3.66 6.68 -32.35
C SER A 138 -4.94 7.14 -31.64
N TYR A 139 -5.11 6.78 -30.36
CA TYR A 139 -6.26 7.21 -29.56
C TYR A 139 -6.02 8.54 -28.83
N CYS A 140 -4.80 8.81 -28.34
CA CYS A 140 -4.45 10.09 -27.69
C CYS A 140 -4.35 11.25 -28.68
N LEU A 141 -3.87 10.98 -29.90
CA LEU A 141 -3.65 12.00 -30.92
C LEU A 141 -4.92 12.32 -31.74
N ASN A 142 -6.03 11.61 -31.53
CA ASN A 142 -7.23 11.80 -32.33
C ASN A 142 -8.04 13.02 -31.83
N PRO A 143 -8.09 14.15 -32.58
CA PRO A 143 -8.74 15.37 -32.12
C PRO A 143 -10.26 15.21 -31.94
N LYS A 144 -10.87 14.17 -32.56
CA LYS A 144 -12.31 13.89 -32.43
C LYS A 144 -12.70 13.18 -31.14
N LEU A 145 -11.71 12.66 -30.38
CA LEU A 145 -11.93 11.92 -29.12
C LEU A 145 -11.47 12.72 -27.88
N ALA A 146 -10.83 13.88 -28.07
CA ALA A 146 -10.21 14.71 -27.03
C ALA A 146 -11.19 15.58 -26.19
N ILE A 147 -12.46 15.18 -26.05
CA ILE A 147 -13.50 15.97 -25.36
C ILE A 147 -13.58 15.64 -23.85
N HIS A 148 -12.91 14.59 -23.39
CA HIS A 148 -12.92 14.21 -21.98
C HIS A 148 -11.53 14.29 -21.35
N GLN A 149 -11.09 15.51 -21.04
CA GLN A 149 -10.16 15.71 -19.93
C GLN A 149 -10.88 15.26 -18.64
N VAL A 150 -10.61 14.04 -18.19
CA VAL A 150 -11.07 13.54 -16.88
C VAL A 150 -9.88 13.59 -15.90
N PRO A 151 -10.10 13.97 -14.62
CA PRO A 151 -9.04 14.26 -13.67
C PRO A 151 -8.21 13.02 -13.35
N LYS A 152 -6.93 13.25 -13.06
CA LYS A 152 -6.04 12.30 -12.37
C LYS A 152 -6.79 11.62 -11.21
N ASN A 153 -7.17 10.35 -11.38
CA ASN A 153 -7.27 9.33 -10.33
C ASN A 153 -8.09 8.13 -10.81
N LYS A 154 -7.39 7.03 -11.13
CA LYS A 154 -7.77 5.64 -10.86
C LYS A 154 -6.63 4.74 -11.29
N ILE A 155 -5.61 4.64 -10.45
CA ILE A 155 -4.72 3.48 -10.48
C ILE A 155 -5.48 2.39 -9.73
N THR A 156 -6.03 1.43 -10.46
CA THR A 156 -6.52 0.18 -9.86
C THR A 156 -5.29 -0.70 -9.59
N PRO A 157 -5.02 -1.08 -8.33
CA PRO A 157 -4.12 -2.19 -8.06
C PRO A 157 -4.75 -3.42 -8.71
N SER A 158 -4.01 -4.05 -9.63
CA SER A 158 -4.41 -5.29 -10.28
C SER A 158 -4.61 -6.37 -9.20
N LYS A 159 -5.86 -6.62 -8.84
CA LYS A 159 -6.29 -7.78 -8.06
C LYS A 159 -6.11 -9.00 -8.96
N LEU A 160 -4.92 -9.59 -8.94
CA LEU A 160 -4.68 -10.91 -9.55
C LEU A 160 -5.32 -11.96 -8.65
N GLU A 161 -6.35 -12.59 -9.20
CA GLU A 161 -7.06 -13.73 -8.65
C GLU A 161 -6.07 -14.90 -8.44
N LEU A 162 -6.03 -15.41 -7.21
CA LEU A 162 -5.39 -16.69 -6.89
C LEU A 162 -6.42 -17.80 -7.11
N LYS A 163 -6.14 -18.67 -8.08
CA LYS A 163 -6.55 -20.07 -8.01
C LYS A 163 -5.58 -20.85 -7.13
#